data_AF-A0A7X7VA51-F1
#
_entry.id   AF-A0A7X7VA51-F1
#
_cell.length_a   1.000
_cell.length_b   1.000
_cell.length_c   1.000
_cell.angle_alpha   90.00
_cell.angle_beta   90.00
_cell.angle_gamma   90.00
#
_symmetry.space_group_name_H-M   'P 1'
#
loop_
_entity.id
_entity.type
_entity.pdbx_description
1 polymer ?
#
loop_
_entity_poly.entity_id
_entity_poly.type
_entity_poly.pdbx_seq_one_letter_code
_entity_poly.pdbx_strand_id
1 'polypeptide(L)'
;MGEASVRVAVGHVTAVLREAGRAEPTIRRYRVVLDGFAAFLIGRGLDTASDQVCVDFIVNQTGVRLTSLREPAKGRDVQAVRRPVVLMADALVGRPVDIERTVIPAKDGCPARFRPLRDDYLASCRRRDNAEATVATKGQAASRFLAYLDEMGVDLAALDVRDLSGFFVRQRHLRRKTVATMRS
;
A
#
# COMPACT_ATOMS: atom_id res chain seq x y z
N MET A 1 31.29 -3.82 0.33
CA MET A 1 30.42 -2.68 -0.07
C MET A 1 29.01 -2.76 0.52
N GLY A 2 28.44 -3.97 0.67
CA GLY A 2 27.06 -4.15 1.18
C GLY A 2 26.77 -3.72 2.63
N GLU A 3 27.69 -3.89 3.58
CA GLU A 3 27.42 -3.49 4.97
C GLU A 3 27.23 -1.97 5.13
N ALA A 4 28.03 -1.19 4.40
CA ALA A 4 27.95 0.27 4.43
C ALA A 4 26.62 0.77 3.86
N SER A 5 26.14 0.19 2.76
CA SER A 5 24.83 0.56 2.18
C SER A 5 23.67 0.23 3.13
N VAL A 6 23.73 -0.91 3.82
CA VAL A 6 22.74 -1.31 4.82
C VAL A 6 22.67 -0.33 5.98
N ARG A 7 23.82 0.08 6.56
CA ARG A 7 23.84 1.07 7.65
C ARG A 7 23.38 2.46 7.19
N VAL A 8 23.73 2.86 5.97
CA VAL A 8 23.25 4.12 5.37
C VAL A 8 21.72 4.11 5.24
N ALA A 9 21.13 2.99 4.81
CA ALA A 9 19.68 2.84 4.70
C ALA A 9 18.96 3.00 6.06
N VAL A 10 19.52 2.43 7.14
CA VAL A 10 19.00 2.64 8.51
C VAL A 10 19.01 4.12 8.88
N GLY A 11 20.13 4.80 8.63
CA GLY A 11 20.30 6.23 8.90
C GLY A 11 19.28 7.07 8.12
N HIS A 12 19.12 6.77 6.83
CA HIS A 12 18.18 7.46 5.94
C HIS A 12 16.73 7.32 6.42
N VAL A 13 16.24 6.11 6.70
CA VAL A 13 14.86 5.90 7.20
C VAL A 13 14.64 6.64 8.53
N THR A 14 15.62 6.60 9.43
CA THR A 14 15.54 7.29 10.72
C THR A 14 15.50 8.81 10.57
N ALA A 15 16.26 9.36 9.62
CA ALA A 15 16.25 10.79 9.31
C ALA A 15 14.87 11.24 8.79
N VAL A 16 14.30 10.51 7.83
CA VAL A 16 12.97 10.80 7.27
C VAL A 16 11.88 10.79 8.35
N LEU A 17 11.93 9.85 9.31
CA LEU A 17 10.98 9.84 10.43
C LEU A 17 11.08 11.08 11.31
N ARG A 18 12.30 11.58 11.54
CA ARG A 18 12.53 12.81 12.33
C ARG A 18 12.05 14.05 11.60
N GLU A 19 12.38 14.16 10.32
CA GLU A 19 11.98 15.30 9.48
C GLU A 19 10.45 15.41 9.37
N ALA A 20 9.76 14.27 9.35
CA ALA A 20 8.30 14.24 9.40
C ALA A 20 7.70 14.45 10.80
N GLY A 21 8.51 14.81 11.81
CA GLY A 21 8.05 15.12 13.15
C GLY A 21 7.50 13.94 13.95
N ARG A 22 7.90 12.70 13.63
CA ARG A 22 7.47 11.54 14.41
C ARG A 22 8.03 11.61 15.84
N ALA A 23 7.23 11.19 16.80
CA ALA A 23 7.62 11.20 18.21
C ALA A 23 8.85 10.30 18.46
N GLU A 24 9.73 10.74 19.36
CA GLU A 24 10.96 10.02 19.72
C GLU A 24 10.73 8.55 20.14
N PRO A 25 9.69 8.20 20.92
CA PRO A 25 9.39 6.80 21.21
C PRO A 25 9.09 5.95 19.96
N THR A 26 8.47 6.54 18.93
CA THR A 26 8.20 5.87 17.66
C THR A 26 9.50 5.65 16.89
N ILE A 27 10.36 6.68 16.82
CA ILE A 27 11.66 6.59 16.14
C ILE A 27 12.52 5.50 16.79
N ARG A 28 12.56 5.42 18.13
CA ARG A 28 13.30 4.37 18.85
C ARG A 28 12.78 2.97 18.53
N ARG A 29 11.46 2.78 18.50
CA ARG A 29 10.86 1.48 18.11
C ARG A 29 11.23 1.08 16.69
N TYR A 30 11.21 2.02 15.75
CA TYR A 30 11.63 1.75 14.38
C TYR A 30 13.10 1.37 14.33
N ARG A 31 13.96 2.13 15.01
CA ARG A 31 15.40 1.89 15.03
C ARG A 31 15.77 0.49 15.52
N VAL A 32 15.13 -0.01 16.58
CA VAL A 32 15.35 -1.38 17.08
C VAL A 32 15.10 -2.42 15.98
N VAL A 33 13.99 -2.27 15.23
CA VAL A 33 13.66 -3.19 14.13
C VAL A 33 14.64 -3.04 12.97
N LEU A 34 15.00 -1.80 12.60
CA LEU A 34 15.94 -1.51 11.52
C LEU A 34 17.33 -2.07 11.80
N ASP A 35 17.85 -1.87 13.01
CA ASP A 35 19.15 -2.39 13.43
C ASP A 35 19.15 -3.93 13.45
N GLY A 36 18.06 -4.55 13.92
CA GLY A 36 17.88 -6.00 13.87
C GLY A 36 17.82 -6.54 12.43
N PHE A 37 17.14 -5.84 11.53
CA PHE A 37 17.06 -6.23 10.13
C PHE A 37 18.40 -6.02 9.39
N ALA A 38 19.12 -4.95 9.70
CA ALA A 38 20.48 -4.72 9.22
C ALA A 38 21.41 -5.88 9.61
N ALA A 39 21.42 -6.28 10.88
CA ALA A 39 22.21 -7.41 11.36
C ALA A 39 21.81 -8.72 10.67
N PHE A 40 20.52 -8.93 10.42
CA PHE A 40 19.99 -10.09 9.71
C PHE A 40 20.45 -10.19 8.25
N LEU A 41 20.53 -9.04 7.55
CA LEU A 41 21.03 -8.95 6.17
C LEU A 41 22.55 -9.15 6.13
N ILE A 42 23.29 -8.44 6.99
CA ILE A 42 24.75 -8.52 7.08
C ILE A 42 25.19 -9.95 7.41
N GLY A 43 24.52 -10.61 8.37
CA GLY A 43 24.81 -12.00 8.72
C GLY A 43 24.57 -13.01 7.59
N ARG A 44 23.83 -12.62 6.55
CA ARG A 44 23.64 -13.42 5.31
C ARG A 44 24.47 -12.90 4.13
N GLY A 45 25.30 -11.88 4.32
CA GLY A 45 26.05 -11.25 3.24
C GLY A 45 25.17 -10.54 2.20
N LEU A 46 23.96 -10.13 2.58
CA LEU A 46 23.00 -9.46 1.69
C LEU A 46 23.12 -7.94 1.82
N ASP A 47 23.08 -7.24 0.68
CA ASP A 47 23.08 -5.78 0.58
C ASP A 47 21.75 -5.21 0.06
N THR A 48 20.83 -6.09 -0.32
CA THR A 48 19.47 -5.80 -0.77
C THR A 48 18.46 -6.69 -0.05
N ALA A 49 17.19 -6.29 -0.05
CA ALA A 49 16.12 -7.01 0.63
C ALA A 49 15.02 -7.39 -0.36
N SER A 50 15.02 -8.65 -0.80
CA SER A 50 13.89 -9.20 -1.56
C SER A 50 12.67 -9.39 -0.67
N ASP A 51 11.47 -9.52 -1.26
CA ASP A 51 10.24 -9.79 -0.51
C ASP A 51 10.37 -11.05 0.37
N GLN A 52 11.03 -12.10 -0.12
CA GLN A 52 11.24 -13.33 0.64
C GLN A 52 12.13 -13.09 1.86
N VAL A 53 13.24 -12.35 1.71
CA VAL A 53 14.16 -12.03 2.82
C VAL A 53 13.45 -11.20 3.89
N CYS A 54 12.59 -10.27 3.50
CA CYS A 54 11.75 -9.49 4.41
C CYS A 54 10.76 -10.38 5.18
N VAL A 55 10.08 -11.30 4.48
CA VAL A 55 9.14 -12.26 5.09
C VAL A 55 9.86 -13.18 6.08
N ASP A 56 11.05 -13.66 5.72
CA ASP A 56 11.87 -14.52 6.57
C ASP A 56 12.31 -13.79 7.84
N PHE A 57 12.64 -12.51 7.76
CA PHE A 57 12.92 -11.71 8.96
C PHE A 57 11.67 -11.55 9.83
N ILE A 58 10.52 -11.23 9.24
CA ILE A 58 9.27 -11.03 9.98
C ILE A 58 8.86 -12.30 10.73
N VAL A 59 8.92 -13.48 10.10
CA VAL A 59 8.61 -14.73 10.79
C VAL A 59 9.60 -15.03 11.91
N ASN A 60 10.89 -14.71 11.73
CA ASN A 60 11.88 -14.89 12.79
C ASN A 60 11.65 -13.96 13.99
N GLN A 61 11.09 -12.77 13.77
CA GLN A 61 10.80 -11.81 14.85
C GLN A 61 9.45 -12.04 15.53
N THR A 62 8.46 -12.56 14.79
CA THR A 62 7.05 -12.58 15.25
C THR A 62 6.44 -13.97 15.32
N GLY A 63 7.11 -14.99 14.78
CA GLY A 63 6.56 -16.34 14.62
C GLY A 63 5.48 -16.46 13.54
N VAL A 64 5.03 -15.34 12.95
CA VAL A 64 3.97 -15.34 11.93
C VAL A 64 4.58 -15.32 10.54
N ARG A 65 4.30 -16.36 9.75
CA ARG A 65 4.73 -16.42 8.36
C ARG A 65 3.71 -15.73 7.46
N LEU A 66 4.17 -14.74 6.71
CA LEU A 66 3.40 -14.10 5.65
C LEU A 66 3.59 -14.84 4.32
N THR A 67 2.56 -14.89 3.47
CA THR A 67 2.68 -15.41 2.09
C THR A 67 3.39 -14.40 1.20
N SER A 68 3.21 -13.11 1.46
CA SER A 68 3.93 -12.03 0.79
C SER A 68 4.08 -10.81 1.70
N LEU A 69 5.10 -9.98 1.45
CA LEU A 69 5.38 -8.80 2.27
C LEU A 69 4.20 -7.81 2.31
N ARG A 70 3.37 -7.78 1.26
CA ARG A 70 2.30 -6.80 1.06
C ARG A 70 0.90 -7.35 1.29
N GLU A 71 0.75 -8.56 1.82
CA GLU A 71 -0.57 -9.11 2.12
C GLU A 71 -1.23 -8.45 3.36
N PRO A 72 -2.56 -8.52 3.48
CA PRO A 72 -3.25 -8.10 4.70
C PRO A 72 -2.84 -8.95 5.91
N ALA A 73 -2.44 -8.29 7.00
CA ALA A 73 -2.11 -8.95 8.26
C ALA A 73 -2.76 -8.20 9.43
N LYS A 74 -3.42 -8.93 10.34
CA LYS A 74 -4.15 -8.37 11.50
C LYS A 74 -3.28 -8.18 12.76
N GLY A 75 -2.12 -8.84 12.86
CA GLY A 75 -1.23 -8.77 14.03
C GLY A 75 -0.56 -7.40 14.18
N ARG A 76 -0.70 -6.76 15.36
CA ARG A 76 -0.08 -5.45 15.64
C ARG A 76 1.43 -5.54 15.74
N ASP A 77 1.94 -6.62 16.31
CA ASP A 77 3.33 -7.04 16.35
C ASP A 77 3.91 -7.22 14.94
N VAL A 78 3.19 -7.96 14.07
CA VAL A 78 3.57 -8.13 12.67
C VAL A 78 3.63 -6.79 11.95
N GLN A 79 2.64 -5.91 12.15
CA GLN A 79 2.64 -4.58 11.55
C GLN A 79 3.79 -3.70 12.07
N ALA A 80 4.11 -3.78 13.36
CA ALA A 80 5.18 -3.02 13.99
C ALA A 80 6.57 -3.39 13.45
N VAL A 81 6.80 -4.66 13.09
CA VAL A 81 8.05 -5.12 12.46
C VAL A 81 8.04 -4.86 10.95
N ARG A 82 6.94 -5.19 10.28
CA ARG A 82 6.82 -5.12 8.81
C ARG A 82 7.01 -3.73 8.27
N ARG A 83 6.48 -2.70 8.94
CA ARG A 83 6.55 -1.32 8.44
C ARG A 83 8.00 -0.81 8.33
N PRO A 84 8.83 -0.86 9.39
CA PRO A 84 10.26 -0.55 9.29
C PRO A 84 10.98 -1.34 8.20
N VAL A 85 10.73 -2.65 8.09
CA VAL A 85 11.36 -3.54 7.09
C VAL A 85 11.07 -3.08 5.66
N VAL A 86 9.82 -2.72 5.36
CA VAL A 86 9.43 -2.24 4.03
C VAL A 86 10.10 -0.92 3.68
N LEU A 87 10.17 0.02 4.63
CA LEU A 87 10.85 1.31 4.41
C LEU A 87 12.34 1.11 4.14
N MET A 88 12.97 0.18 4.86
CA MET A 88 14.38 -0.16 4.65
C MET A 88 14.60 -0.85 3.29
N ALA A 89 13.72 -1.77 2.90
CA ALA A 89 13.80 -2.42 1.59
C ALA A 89 13.68 -1.41 0.44
N ASP A 90 12.75 -0.46 0.52
CA ASP A 90 12.62 0.63 -0.46
C ASP A 90 13.89 1.51 -0.47
N ALA A 91 14.45 1.87 0.69
CA ALA A 91 15.68 2.65 0.78
C ALA A 91 16.89 1.93 0.13
N LEU A 92 17.03 0.62 0.33
CA LEU A 92 18.14 -0.19 -0.21
C LEU A 92 18.12 -0.26 -1.74
N VAL A 93 16.94 -0.20 -2.36
CA VAL A 93 16.80 -0.17 -3.82
C VAL A 93 16.70 1.25 -4.39
N GLY A 94 17.01 2.27 -3.58
CA GLY A 94 17.02 3.67 -4.00
C GLY A 94 15.64 4.29 -4.23
N ARG A 95 14.56 3.68 -3.73
CA ARG A 95 13.22 4.27 -3.79
C ARG A 95 13.05 5.34 -2.71
N PRO A 96 12.19 6.35 -2.93
CA PRO A 96 11.82 7.30 -1.90
C PRO A 96 11.21 6.60 -0.68
N VAL A 97 11.67 6.98 0.52
CA VAL A 97 11.13 6.49 1.79
C VAL A 97 9.88 7.29 2.12
N ASP A 98 8.72 6.77 1.72
CA ASP A 98 7.42 7.38 2.02
C ASP A 98 6.82 6.77 3.29
N ILE A 99 6.90 7.53 4.39
CA ILE A 99 6.39 7.10 5.70
C ILE A 99 4.87 7.24 5.85
N GLU A 100 4.17 7.88 4.91
CA GLU A 100 2.70 7.98 4.89
C GLU A 100 2.08 6.92 3.97
N ARG A 101 2.82 6.43 2.97
CA ARG A 101 2.35 5.37 2.05
C ARG A 101 1.94 4.11 2.79
N THR A 102 0.76 3.55 2.53
CA THR A 102 0.36 2.27 3.13
C THR A 102 1.22 1.11 2.62
N VAL A 103 1.65 0.22 3.53
CA VAL A 103 2.44 -0.99 3.16
C VAL A 103 1.63 -1.94 2.29
N ILE A 104 0.36 -2.10 2.62
CA ILE A 104 -0.58 -2.87 1.83
C ILE A 104 -1.05 -1.91 0.73
N PRO A 105 -0.76 -2.17 -0.56
CA PRO A 105 -1.39 -1.46 -1.64
C PRO A 105 -2.90 -1.64 -1.48
N ALA A 106 -3.69 -0.57 -1.63
CA ALA A 106 -5.12 -0.74 -1.76
C ALA A 106 -5.35 -1.78 -2.87
N LYS A 107 -6.12 -2.85 -2.58
CA LYS A 107 -6.48 -3.83 -3.59
C LYS A 107 -6.99 -3.04 -4.79
N ASP A 108 -6.31 -3.20 -5.94
CA ASP A 108 -6.59 -2.44 -7.16
C ASP A 108 -8.09 -2.45 -7.48
N GLY A 109 -8.73 -3.57 -7.13
CA GLY A 109 -10.18 -3.76 -7.12
C GLY A 109 -10.78 -3.85 -8.52
N CYS A 110 -10.07 -3.33 -9.52
CA CYS A 110 -10.48 -3.31 -10.92
C CYS A 110 -10.13 -4.63 -11.60
N PRO A 111 -11.11 -5.29 -12.24
CA PRO A 111 -10.89 -6.40 -13.16
C PRO A 111 -9.94 -5.99 -14.30
N ALA A 112 -9.05 -6.89 -14.72
CA ALA A 112 -7.99 -6.59 -15.69
C ALA A 112 -8.54 -5.99 -17.00
N ARG A 113 -9.68 -6.49 -17.48
CA ARG A 113 -10.34 -6.01 -18.71
C ARG A 113 -10.79 -4.55 -18.66
N PHE A 114 -11.02 -4.01 -17.47
CA PHE A 114 -11.50 -2.65 -17.26
C PHE A 114 -10.41 -1.67 -16.82
N ARG A 115 -9.16 -2.11 -16.66
CA ARG A 115 -8.05 -1.23 -16.26
C ARG A 115 -7.82 -0.07 -17.23
N PRO A 116 -7.80 -0.26 -18.57
CA PRO A 116 -7.61 0.86 -19.50
C PRO A 116 -8.69 1.94 -19.32
N LEU A 117 -9.95 1.53 -19.23
CA LEU A 117 -11.08 2.45 -19.03
C LEU A 117 -10.97 3.22 -17.71
N ARG A 118 -10.58 2.55 -16.62
CA ARG A 118 -10.33 3.23 -15.34
C ARG A 118 -9.19 4.22 -15.46
N ASP A 119 -8.09 3.85 -16.09
CA ASP A 119 -6.90 4.68 -16.19
C ASP A 119 -7.16 5.94 -17.05
N ASP A 120 -7.94 5.81 -18.12
CA ASP A 120 -8.43 6.94 -18.92
C ASP A 120 -9.31 7.90 -18.09
N TYR A 121 -10.22 7.34 -17.28
CA TYR A 121 -11.02 8.14 -16.36
C TYR A 121 -10.16 8.91 -15.34
N LEU A 122 -9.13 8.26 -14.78
CA LEU A 122 -8.21 8.91 -13.84
C LEU A 122 -7.33 9.96 -14.51
N ALA A 123 -6.84 9.72 -15.72
CA ALA A 123 -6.14 10.72 -16.52
C ALA A 123 -7.05 11.94 -16.80
N SER A 124 -8.33 11.70 -17.11
CA SER A 124 -9.31 12.79 -17.24
C SER A 124 -9.58 13.53 -15.92
N CYS A 125 -9.48 12.87 -14.77
CA CYS A 125 -9.61 13.55 -13.47
C CYS A 125 -8.40 14.45 -13.20
N ARG A 126 -7.18 13.99 -13.49
CA ARG A 126 -5.95 14.79 -13.36
C ARG A 126 -5.95 16.00 -14.28
N ARG A 127 -6.40 15.86 -15.54
CA ARG A 127 -6.58 16.97 -16.48
C ARG A 127 -7.58 18.04 -16.02
N ARG A 128 -8.43 17.72 -15.03
CA ARG A 128 -9.37 18.67 -14.39
C ARG A 128 -8.83 19.21 -13.07
N ASP A 129 -7.52 19.12 -12.84
CA ASP A 129 -6.81 19.59 -11.65
C ASP A 129 -7.36 19.04 -10.33
N ASN A 130 -7.90 17.83 -10.34
CA ASN A 130 -8.26 17.15 -9.10
C ASN A 130 -6.98 16.84 -8.31
N ALA A 131 -6.97 17.18 -7.01
CA ALA A 131 -5.90 16.76 -6.10
C ALA A 131 -5.70 15.24 -6.13
N GLU A 132 -4.46 14.76 -6.02
CA GLU A 132 -4.14 13.33 -6.13
C GLU A 132 -4.90 12.46 -5.10
N ALA A 133 -5.16 12.98 -3.90
CA ALA A 133 -6.01 12.30 -2.91
C ALA A 133 -7.47 12.10 -3.40
N THR A 134 -8.00 13.09 -4.13
CA THR A 134 -9.32 13.01 -4.77
C THR A 134 -9.32 12.03 -5.94
N VAL A 135 -8.26 12.05 -6.77
CA VAL A 135 -8.07 11.09 -7.87
C VAL A 135 -8.00 9.67 -7.33
N ALA A 136 -7.28 9.43 -6.24
CA ALA A 136 -7.22 8.13 -5.58
C ALA A 136 -8.60 7.67 -5.06
N THR A 137 -9.37 8.57 -4.46
CA THR A 137 -10.74 8.27 -4.00
C THR A 137 -11.66 7.91 -5.17
N LYS A 138 -11.61 8.69 -6.25
CA LYS A 138 -12.36 8.41 -7.50
C LYS A 138 -11.93 7.09 -8.14
N GLY A 139 -10.64 6.75 -8.10
CA GLY A 139 -10.11 5.47 -8.57
C GLY A 139 -10.65 4.28 -7.80
N GLN A 140 -10.70 4.37 -6.47
CA GLN A 140 -11.31 3.30 -5.67
C GLN A 140 -12.80 3.12 -5.95
N ALA A 141 -13.53 4.23 -6.16
CA ALA A 141 -14.95 4.18 -6.52
C ALA A 141 -15.16 3.54 -7.90
N ALA A 142 -14.39 3.97 -8.90
CA ALA A 142 -14.42 3.42 -10.26
C ALA A 142 -14.07 1.93 -10.28
N SER A 143 -12.99 1.52 -9.61
CA SER A 143 -12.62 0.11 -9.49
C SER A 143 -13.73 -0.74 -8.86
N ARG A 144 -14.41 -0.24 -7.81
CA ARG A 144 -15.55 -0.95 -7.20
C ARG A 144 -16.72 -1.09 -8.16
N PHE A 145 -17.04 -0.05 -8.93
CA PHE A 145 -18.13 -0.09 -9.90
C PHE A 145 -17.82 -1.06 -11.05
N LEU A 146 -16.60 -1.01 -11.59
CA LEU A 146 -16.17 -1.91 -12.66
C LEU A 146 -16.12 -3.37 -12.21
N ALA A 147 -15.74 -3.64 -10.95
CA ALA A 147 -15.84 -4.98 -10.37
C ALA A 147 -17.29 -5.48 -10.27
N TYR A 148 -18.23 -4.59 -9.94
CA TYR A 148 -19.65 -4.94 -9.91
C TYR A 148 -20.16 -5.29 -11.31
N LEU A 149 -19.81 -4.50 -12.34
CA LEU A 149 -20.21 -4.81 -13.72
C LEU A 149 -19.61 -6.13 -14.22
N ASP A 150 -18.36 -6.42 -13.82
CA ASP A 150 -17.69 -7.68 -14.12
C ASP A 150 -18.42 -8.89 -13.52
N GLU A 151 -18.80 -8.78 -12.25
CA GLU A 151 -19.55 -9.83 -11.54
C GLU A 151 -20.95 -10.04 -12.13
N MET A 152 -21.64 -8.96 -12.51
CA MET A 152 -22.98 -9.03 -13.09
C MET A 152 -22.99 -9.40 -14.58
N GLY A 153 -21.82 -9.50 -15.22
CA GLY A 153 -21.70 -9.78 -16.65
C GLY A 153 -22.28 -8.69 -17.55
N VAL A 154 -22.35 -7.45 -17.05
CA VAL A 154 -22.95 -6.32 -17.77
C VAL A 154 -21.98 -5.81 -18.83
N ASP A 155 -22.48 -5.68 -20.06
CA ASP A 155 -21.76 -5.00 -21.14
C ASP A 155 -21.87 -3.47 -20.95
N LEU A 156 -20.74 -2.77 -21.09
CA LEU A 156 -20.68 -1.32 -21.00
C LEU A 156 -21.58 -0.63 -22.04
N ALA A 157 -21.75 -1.23 -23.22
CA ALA A 157 -22.62 -0.71 -24.26
C ALA A 157 -24.13 -0.80 -23.91
N ALA A 158 -24.49 -1.68 -22.98
CA ALA A 158 -25.85 -1.91 -22.53
C ALA A 158 -26.14 -1.33 -21.13
N LEU A 159 -25.19 -0.58 -20.56
CA LEU A 159 -25.27 -0.06 -19.20
C LEU A 159 -26.50 0.86 -19.03
N ASP A 160 -27.34 0.56 -18.04
CA ASP A 160 -28.55 1.34 -17.77
C ASP A 160 -28.63 1.90 -16.34
N VAL A 161 -29.73 2.62 -16.06
CA VAL A 161 -30.00 3.20 -14.73
C VAL A 161 -30.23 2.13 -13.66
N ARG A 162 -30.70 0.94 -14.03
CA ARG A 162 -30.92 -0.18 -13.10
C ARG A 162 -29.59 -0.76 -12.64
N ASP A 163 -28.59 -0.85 -13.51
CA ASP A 163 -27.24 -1.29 -13.15
C ASP A 163 -26.60 -0.34 -12.14
N LEU A 164 -26.72 0.97 -12.38
CA LEU A 164 -26.27 2.01 -11.44
C LEU A 164 -27.01 1.91 -10.10
N SER A 165 -28.32 1.68 -10.14
CA SER A 165 -29.14 1.52 -8.93
C SER A 165 -28.75 0.26 -8.15
N GLY A 166 -28.56 -0.86 -8.85
CA GLY A 166 -28.14 -2.14 -8.28
C GLY A 166 -26.78 -2.05 -7.60
N PHE A 167 -25.83 -1.35 -8.21
CA PHE A 167 -24.55 -1.05 -7.60
C PHE A 167 -24.71 -0.34 -6.25
N PHE A 168 -25.46 0.77 -6.20
CA PHE A 168 -25.64 1.53 -4.96
C PHE A 168 -26.43 0.77 -3.89
N VAL A 169 -27.35 -0.13 -4.27
CA VAL A 169 -28.03 -1.02 -3.32
C VAL A 169 -27.01 -1.92 -2.60
N ARG A 170 -26.04 -2.50 -3.32
CA ARG A 170 -24.98 -3.31 -2.70
C ARG A 170 -24.03 -2.51 -1.80
N GLN A 171 -23.90 -1.20 -2.02
CA GLN A 171 -23.08 -0.32 -1.17
C GLN A 171 -23.79 0.17 0.10
N ARG A 172 -25.01 -0.28 0.41
CA ARG A 172 -25.79 0.17 1.60
C ARG A 172 -25.11 -0.07 2.96
N HIS A 173 -24.15 -1.00 3.01
CA HIS A 173 -23.34 -1.24 4.21
C HIS A 173 -22.30 -0.13 4.47
N LEU A 174 -22.04 0.75 3.50
CA LEU A 174 -21.14 1.89 3.63
C LEU A 174 -21.87 3.10 4.24
N ARG A 175 -21.10 4.00 4.86
CA ARG A 175 -21.64 5.25 5.41
C ARG A 175 -22.24 6.12 4.29
N ARG A 176 -23.34 6.81 4.58
CA ARG A 176 -24.02 7.72 3.62
C ARG A 176 -23.07 8.73 2.95
N LYS A 177 -22.12 9.28 3.73
CA LYS A 177 -21.09 10.20 3.21
C LYS A 177 -20.23 9.56 2.13
N THR A 178 -19.82 8.31 2.32
CA THR A 178 -19.02 7.54 1.36
C THR A 178 -19.80 7.30 0.06
N VAL A 179 -21.08 6.94 0.17
CA VAL A 179 -21.96 6.75 -1.00
C VAL A 179 -22.15 8.07 -1.77
N ALA A 180 -22.32 9.19 -1.07
CA ALA A 180 -22.44 10.50 -1.70
C ALA A 180 -21.17 10.89 -2.47
N THR A 181 -19.99 10.65 -1.91
CA THR A 181 -18.71 10.91 -2.60
C THR A 181 -18.52 10.03 -3.85
N MET A 182 -19.10 8.83 -3.88
CA MET A 182 -19.04 7.97 -5.07
C MET A 182 -19.94 8.44 -6.22
N ARG A 183 -20.90 9.35 -5.95
CA ARG A 183 -21.80 9.90 -6.98
C ARG A 183 -21.21 11.12 -7.72
N SER A 184 -20.18 11.75 -7.17
CA SER A 184 -19.51 12.95 -7.72
C SER A 184 -18.27 12.61 -8.52
#